data_AF-A0A3M9MQ54-F1
#
_entry.id   AF-A0A3M9MQ54-F1
#
_cell.length_a   1.000
_cell.length_b   1.000
_cell.length_c   1.000
_cell.angle_alpha   90.00
_cell.angle_beta   90.00
_cell.angle_gamma   90.00
#
_symmetry.space_group_name_H-M   'P 1'
#
loop_
_entity.id
_entity.type
_entity.pdbx_description
1 polymer ?
#
loop_
_entity_poly.entity_id
_entity_poly.type
_entity_poly.pdbx_seq_one_letter_code
_entity_poly.pdbx_strand_id
1 'polypeptide(L)'
;MQNIVGLEGENLGGITRLFFIEQKNLLEQQPTDGLLLEGTITLSPGTEWHFFIPTPYTTSFTEEEERTPHGYLYTQEVKGFRAKDNLQLAKAWLKLRGKKMVLLAIDANNQCRLIGNTEDFLMITRKLDTGSAPSIRNGYNFSFKGTSTEPAKFFVGTFTVSEEGPTPTPGNTGSGGGPVTIKDVNGNTLGIVPAGSTFTLPDIWLTIDDKYLEI
;
A
#
# COMPACT_ATOMS: atom_id res chain seq x y z
N MET A 1 -9.09 -5.88 31.58
CA MET A 1 -9.31 -6.76 30.42
C MET A 1 -10.54 -6.24 29.70
N GLN A 2 -10.40 -5.87 28.43
CA GLN A 2 -11.49 -5.41 27.58
C GLN A 2 -11.96 -6.60 26.73
N ASN A 3 -13.26 -6.67 26.44
CA ASN A 3 -13.79 -7.72 25.58
C ASN A 3 -13.31 -7.50 24.13
N ILE A 4 -12.97 -8.59 23.45
CA ILE A 4 -12.81 -8.58 21.99
C ILE A 4 -14.22 -8.55 21.41
N VAL A 5 -14.57 -7.43 20.79
CA VAL A 5 -15.90 -7.23 20.20
C VAL A 5 -15.93 -7.93 18.83
N GLY A 6 -17.06 -8.57 18.50
CA GLY A 6 -17.28 -9.09 17.15
C GLY A 6 -17.38 -7.93 16.15
N LEU A 7 -16.73 -8.07 15.01
CA LEU A 7 -16.86 -7.12 13.90
C LEU A 7 -18.05 -7.51 13.04
N GLU A 8 -18.89 -6.55 12.67
CA GLU A 8 -19.96 -6.72 11.70
C GLU A 8 -19.47 -6.37 10.27
N GLY A 9 -20.05 -7.02 9.26
CA GLY A 9 -19.74 -6.78 7.85
C GLY A 9 -18.91 -7.87 7.16
N GLU A 10 -18.67 -7.69 5.87
CA GLU A 10 -17.78 -8.57 5.10
C GLU A 10 -16.32 -8.31 5.51
N ASN A 11 -15.57 -9.38 5.81
CA ASN A 11 -14.14 -9.31 6.07
C ASN A 11 -13.37 -9.77 4.84
N LEU A 12 -13.23 -8.87 3.86
CA LEU A 12 -12.53 -9.18 2.62
C LEU A 12 -11.03 -9.02 2.83
N GLY A 13 -10.29 -10.12 2.69
CA GLY A 13 -8.83 -10.11 2.75
C GLY A 13 -8.17 -9.59 1.47
N GLY A 14 -6.84 -9.41 1.54
CA GLY A 14 -6.00 -9.10 0.39
C GLY A 14 -5.75 -7.61 0.19
N ILE A 15 -4.58 -7.29 -0.38
CA ILE A 15 -4.16 -5.91 -0.64
C ILE A 15 -4.65 -5.49 -2.03
N THR A 16 -5.39 -4.39 -2.09
CA THR A 16 -5.87 -3.79 -3.34
C THR A 16 -4.92 -2.72 -3.87
N ARG A 17 -4.28 -1.95 -2.98
CA ARG A 17 -3.35 -0.88 -3.34
C ARG A 17 -2.10 -0.95 -2.47
N LEU A 18 -0.95 -0.75 -3.09
CA LEU A 18 0.34 -0.75 -2.40
C LEU A 18 1.11 0.51 -2.80
N PHE A 19 1.61 1.24 -1.82
CA PHE A 19 2.51 2.37 -2.01
C PHE A 19 3.82 2.09 -1.29
N PHE A 20 4.90 2.69 -1.77
CA PHE A 20 6.21 2.55 -1.13
C PHE A 20 6.99 3.86 -1.14
N ILE A 21 7.92 3.97 -0.19
CA ILE A 21 8.94 5.01 -0.15
C ILE A 21 10.25 4.42 0.40
N GLU A 22 11.40 5.02 0.08
CA GLU A 22 12.64 4.71 0.79
C GLU A 22 12.52 5.14 2.26
N GLN A 23 12.88 4.25 3.20
CA GLN A 23 12.72 4.46 4.65
C GLN A 23 13.37 5.76 5.13
N LYS A 24 14.54 6.13 4.61
CA LYS A 24 15.25 7.37 4.97
C LYS A 24 14.46 8.66 4.69
N ASN A 25 13.42 8.59 3.85
CA ASN A 25 12.61 9.75 3.48
C ASN A 25 11.38 9.90 4.39
N LEU A 26 11.05 8.87 5.18
CA LEU A 26 9.98 8.93 6.17
C LEU A 26 10.49 9.70 7.39
N LEU A 27 9.75 10.73 7.81
CA LEU A 27 10.01 11.40 9.08
C LEU A 27 9.20 10.74 10.19
N GLU A 28 9.71 10.83 11.42
CA GLU A 28 9.13 10.19 12.60
C GLU A 28 7.62 10.45 12.71
N GLN A 29 6.86 9.38 12.96
CA GLN A 29 5.42 9.41 13.16
C GLN A 29 5.12 8.86 14.55
N GLN A 30 4.40 9.62 15.36
CA GLN A 30 3.99 9.19 16.70
C GLN A 30 2.58 8.60 16.63
N PRO A 31 2.35 7.38 17.14
CA PRO A 31 1.01 6.79 17.18
C PRO A 31 0.09 7.56 18.12
N THR A 32 -1.14 7.78 17.67
CA THR A 32 -2.18 8.41 18.47
C THR A 32 -2.71 7.44 19.52
N ASP A 33 -2.85 6.16 19.15
CA ASP A 33 -3.34 5.11 20.04
C ASP A 33 -2.69 3.76 19.71
N GLY A 34 -1.44 3.57 20.14
CA GLY A 34 -0.66 2.33 20.05
C GLY A 34 -0.51 1.75 18.63
N LEU A 35 -1.59 1.15 18.12
CA LEU A 35 -1.72 0.59 16.78
C LEU A 35 -2.25 1.58 15.73
N LEU A 36 -2.79 2.73 16.12
CA LEU A 36 -3.36 3.71 15.20
C LEU A 36 -2.42 4.92 15.02
N LEU A 37 -2.10 5.22 13.75
CA LEU A 37 -1.48 6.47 13.31
C LEU A 37 -2.56 7.36 12.70
N GLU A 38 -2.80 8.53 13.28
CA GLU A 38 -3.71 9.53 12.70
C GLU A 38 -2.95 10.76 12.19
N GLY A 39 -3.47 11.37 11.11
CA GLY A 39 -2.99 12.65 10.61
C GLY A 39 -2.16 12.54 9.32
N THR A 40 -1.23 13.46 9.13
CA THR A 40 -0.46 13.56 7.88
C THR A 40 0.92 12.92 8.03
N ILE A 41 1.22 11.91 7.21
CA ILE A 41 2.56 11.34 7.13
C ILE A 41 3.50 12.39 6.56
N THR A 42 4.48 12.79 7.35
CA THR A 42 5.46 13.80 6.93
C THR A 42 6.65 13.13 6.27
N LEU A 43 7.03 13.67 5.11
CA LEU A 43 8.14 13.18 4.31
C LEU A 43 9.25 14.22 4.23
N SER A 44 10.45 13.76 3.87
CA SER A 44 11.55 14.65 3.51
C SER A 44 11.16 15.54 2.30
N PRO A 45 11.63 16.81 2.23
CA PRO A 45 11.27 17.71 1.14
C PRO A 45 11.51 17.12 -0.25
N GLY A 46 10.53 17.25 -1.15
CA GLY A 46 10.62 16.76 -2.53
C GLY A 46 10.51 15.24 -2.68
N THR A 47 10.03 14.55 -1.65
CA THR A 47 9.79 13.10 -1.69
C THR A 47 8.31 12.80 -1.58
N GLU A 48 7.91 11.69 -2.18
CA GLU A 48 6.51 11.31 -2.37
C GLU A 48 6.38 9.78 -2.35
N TRP A 49 5.18 9.31 -2.03
CA TRP A 49 4.86 7.89 -2.10
C TRP A 49 4.70 7.45 -3.54
N HIS A 50 5.30 6.32 -3.90
CA HIS A 50 5.18 5.75 -5.23
C HIS A 50 4.17 4.61 -5.25
N PHE A 51 3.29 4.61 -6.25
CA PHE A 51 2.30 3.55 -6.39
C PHE A 51 2.92 2.29 -7.00
N PHE A 52 2.77 1.17 -6.29
CA PHE A 52 3.12 -0.16 -6.78
C PHE A 52 1.87 -0.86 -7.31
N ILE A 53 1.92 -1.30 -8.55
CA ILE A 53 0.75 -1.89 -9.23
C ILE A 53 0.94 -3.40 -9.30
N PRO A 54 0.46 -4.20 -8.35
CA PRO A 54 0.50 -5.65 -8.47
C PRO A 54 -0.53 -6.15 -9.51
N THR A 55 -0.44 -7.43 -9.85
CA THR A 55 -1.55 -8.13 -10.51
C THR A 55 -2.70 -8.30 -9.51
N PRO A 56 -3.95 -7.96 -9.89
CA PRO A 56 -5.09 -8.08 -8.99
C PRO A 56 -5.20 -9.46 -8.34
N TYR A 57 -5.61 -9.48 -7.07
CA TYR A 57 -5.79 -10.71 -6.27
C TYR A 57 -4.52 -11.55 -6.03
N THR A 58 -3.33 -11.01 -6.30
CA THR A 58 -2.07 -11.71 -6.03
C THR A 58 -1.34 -11.20 -4.80
N THR A 59 -1.78 -10.07 -4.24
CA THR A 59 -1.07 -9.39 -3.16
C THR A 59 -1.63 -9.77 -1.79
N SER A 60 -0.75 -10.20 -0.90
CA SER A 60 -1.08 -10.56 0.48
C SER A 60 -0.10 -9.91 1.45
N PHE A 61 -0.59 -9.55 2.63
CA PHE A 61 0.23 -9.18 3.78
C PHE A 61 0.16 -10.30 4.82
N THR A 62 1.30 -10.60 5.42
CA THR A 62 1.40 -11.49 6.58
C THR A 62 2.25 -10.81 7.65
N GLU A 63 1.84 -10.97 8.90
CA GLU A 63 2.56 -10.52 10.07
C GLU A 63 2.57 -11.65 11.09
N GLU A 64 3.76 -12.03 11.54
CA GLU A 64 3.95 -13.10 12.52
C GLU A 64 4.66 -12.52 13.75
N GLU A 65 4.02 -12.64 14.91
CA GLU A 65 4.58 -12.24 16.19
C GLU A 65 5.41 -13.39 16.79
N GLU A 66 6.66 -13.10 17.13
CA GLU A 66 7.56 -14.02 17.81
C GLU A 66 8.01 -13.43 19.14
N ARG A 67 7.92 -14.21 20.22
CA ARG A 67 8.43 -13.82 21.53
C ARG A 67 9.91 -14.17 21.64
N THR A 68 10.73 -13.16 21.90
CA THR A 68 12.17 -13.29 22.12
C THR A 68 12.53 -12.97 23.59
N PRO A 69 13.75 -13.27 24.05
CA PRO A 69 14.22 -12.83 25.36
C PRO A 69 14.23 -11.30 25.56
N HIS A 70 14.23 -10.52 24.48
CA HIS A 70 14.32 -9.06 24.51
C HIS A 70 12.99 -8.35 24.26
N GLY A 71 11.89 -9.10 24.08
CA GLY A 71 10.58 -8.55 23.75
C GLY A 71 9.94 -9.29 22.59
N TYR A 72 9.03 -8.64 21.90
CA TYR A 72 8.35 -9.19 20.72
C TYR A 72 9.05 -8.72 19.44
N LEU A 73 9.08 -9.58 18.43
CA LEU A 73 9.46 -9.23 17.08
C LEU A 73 8.33 -9.59 16.13
N TYR A 74 8.16 -8.79 15.09
CA TYR A 74 7.12 -8.94 14.09
C TYR A 74 7.77 -9.17 12.74
N THR A 75 7.67 -10.39 12.20
CA THR A 75 8.09 -10.68 10.83
C THR A 75 6.98 -10.27 9.88
N GLN A 76 7.25 -9.24 9.07
CA GLN A 76 6.30 -8.63 8.15
C GLN A 76 6.66 -8.97 6.72
N GLU A 77 5.69 -9.41 5.93
CA GLU A 77 5.87 -9.70 4.51
C GLU A 77 4.68 -9.22 3.67
N VAL A 78 4.95 -8.38 2.66
CA VAL A 78 4.03 -8.08 1.57
C VAL A 78 4.54 -8.74 0.31
N LYS A 79 3.80 -9.72 -0.21
CA LYS A 79 4.19 -10.46 -1.41
C LYS A 79 3.09 -10.42 -2.47
N GLY A 80 3.49 -10.59 -3.72
CA GLY A 80 2.56 -10.75 -4.82
C GLY A 80 3.23 -10.96 -6.16
N PHE A 81 2.46 -10.77 -7.23
CA PHE A 81 2.91 -10.98 -8.60
C PHE A 81 2.74 -9.71 -9.44
N ARG A 82 3.70 -9.42 -10.31
CA ARG A 82 3.61 -8.39 -11.35
C ARG A 82 3.79 -9.02 -12.71
N ALA A 83 2.68 -9.15 -13.45
CA ALA A 83 2.69 -9.64 -14.82
C ALA A 83 3.47 -8.72 -15.77
N LYS A 84 3.91 -9.30 -16.89
CA LYS A 84 4.66 -8.70 -18.01
C LYS A 84 6.08 -8.31 -17.63
N ASP A 85 7.05 -9.10 -18.07
CA ASP A 85 8.45 -8.68 -18.06
C ASP A 85 8.72 -7.71 -19.23
N ASN A 86 9.27 -6.55 -18.92
CA ASN A 86 9.70 -5.57 -19.91
C ASN A 86 10.88 -4.74 -19.36
N LEU A 87 11.59 -4.06 -20.26
CA LEU A 87 12.80 -3.31 -19.92
C LEU A 87 12.57 -2.22 -18.86
N GLN A 88 11.44 -1.50 -18.92
CA GLN A 88 11.16 -0.42 -17.96
C GLN A 88 10.92 -0.98 -16.56
N LEU A 89 10.16 -2.07 -16.46
CA LEU A 89 9.94 -2.78 -15.20
C LEU A 89 11.25 -3.37 -14.64
N ALA A 90 12.08 -3.98 -15.50
CA ALA A 90 13.38 -4.49 -15.08
C ALA A 90 14.32 -3.38 -14.55
N LYS A 91 14.32 -2.20 -15.20
CA LYS A 91 15.05 -1.02 -14.71
C LYS A 91 14.51 -0.51 -13.38
N ALA A 92 13.18 -0.43 -13.23
CA ALA A 92 12.55 -0.04 -11.97
C ALA A 92 12.96 -0.99 -10.83
N TRP A 93 12.92 -2.30 -11.09
CA TRP A 93 13.39 -3.29 -10.12
C TRP A 93 14.85 -3.14 -9.74
N LEU A 94 15.72 -2.81 -10.71
CA LEU A 94 17.13 -2.59 -10.42
C LEU A 94 17.34 -1.37 -9.51
N LYS A 95 16.55 -0.30 -9.68
CA LYS A 95 16.60 0.89 -8.83
C LYS A 95 16.18 0.61 -7.38
N LEU A 96 15.23 -0.30 -7.18
CA LEU A 96 14.75 -0.70 -5.85
C LEU A 96 15.68 -1.68 -5.13
N ARG A 97 16.65 -2.27 -5.84
CA ARG A 97 17.54 -3.29 -5.26
C ARG A 97 18.37 -2.70 -4.12
N GLY A 98 18.33 -3.39 -2.97
CA GLY A 98 19.12 -3.00 -1.78
C GLY A 98 18.59 -1.77 -1.05
N LYS A 99 17.44 -1.24 -1.46
CA LYS A 99 16.78 -0.13 -0.78
C LYS A 99 15.98 -0.63 0.41
N LYS A 100 16.04 0.14 1.50
CA LYS A 100 15.20 -0.02 2.69
C LYS A 100 13.88 0.70 2.43
N MET A 101 12.77 0.00 2.57
CA MET A 101 11.46 0.49 2.15
C MET A 101 10.48 0.51 3.33
N VAL A 102 9.57 1.48 3.31
CA VAL A 102 8.34 1.49 4.10
C VAL A 102 7.17 1.45 3.13
N LEU A 103 6.09 0.76 3.52
CA LEU A 103 4.93 0.54 2.66
C LEU A 103 3.66 1.12 3.29
N LEU A 104 2.75 1.61 2.45
CA LEU A 104 1.34 1.76 2.79
C LEU A 104 0.55 0.74 2.00
N ALA A 105 -0.18 -0.13 2.69
CA ALA A 105 -1.02 -1.14 2.07
C ALA A 105 -2.49 -0.86 2.38
N ILE A 106 -3.32 -0.80 1.35
CA ILE A 106 -4.77 -0.66 1.47
C ILE A 106 -5.40 -2.00 1.09
N ASP A 107 -6.22 -2.55 1.97
CA ASP A 107 -6.91 -3.82 1.75
C ASP A 107 -8.24 -3.65 0.97
N ALA A 108 -9.02 -4.73 0.87
CA ALA A 108 -10.33 -4.71 0.22
C ALA A 108 -11.43 -4.05 1.08
N ASN A 109 -11.20 -3.90 2.39
CA ASN A 109 -12.08 -3.18 3.31
C ASN A 109 -11.72 -1.68 3.41
N ASN A 110 -10.84 -1.18 2.53
CA ASN A 110 -10.28 0.17 2.54
C ASN A 110 -9.51 0.53 3.82
N GLN A 111 -9.09 -0.45 4.62
CA GLN A 111 -8.21 -0.21 5.75
C GLN A 111 -6.79 -0.01 5.25
N CYS A 112 -6.15 1.08 5.69
CA CYS A 112 -4.76 1.37 5.37
C CYS A 112 -3.85 0.95 6.52
N ARG A 113 -2.72 0.33 6.20
CA ARG A 113 -1.67 -0.03 7.15
C ARG A 113 -0.32 0.54 6.71
N LEU A 114 0.39 1.15 7.67
CA LEU A 114 1.80 1.48 7.54
C LEU A 114 2.64 0.29 7.98
N ILE A 115 3.49 -0.21 7.09
CA ILE A 115 4.32 -1.39 7.31
C ILE A 115 5.79 -0.95 7.24
N GLY A 116 6.50 -1.09 8.37
CA GLY A 116 7.78 -0.44 8.64
C GLY A 116 7.62 0.94 9.29
N ASN A 117 8.73 1.50 9.75
CA ASN A 117 8.82 2.80 10.40
C ASN A 117 10.21 3.42 10.12
N THR A 118 10.64 4.41 10.92
CA THR A 118 11.94 5.08 10.77
C THR A 118 13.13 4.26 11.24
N GLU A 119 12.93 3.13 11.92
CA GLU A 119 13.96 2.24 12.44
C GLU A 119 13.90 0.86 11.75
N ASP A 120 12.68 0.32 11.63
CA ASP A 120 12.35 -0.99 11.06
C ASP A 120 11.88 -0.84 9.61
N PHE A 121 12.46 -1.62 8.69
CA PHE A 121 12.22 -1.47 7.25
C PHE A 121 12.10 -2.82 6.54
N LEU A 122 11.53 -2.78 5.35
CA LEU A 122 11.38 -3.92 4.48
C LEU A 122 12.40 -3.87 3.36
N MET A 123 12.94 -5.05 3.02
CA MET A 123 13.81 -5.24 1.88
C MET A 123 13.04 -5.93 0.78
N ILE A 124 13.18 -5.43 -0.44
CA ILE A 124 12.55 -6.05 -1.59
C ILE A 124 13.39 -7.19 -2.18
N THR A 125 12.72 -8.29 -2.46
CA THR A 125 13.23 -9.41 -3.25
C THR A 125 12.31 -9.63 -4.45
N ARG A 126 12.88 -10.19 -5.53
CA ARG A 126 12.13 -10.54 -6.72
C ARG A 126 12.65 -11.83 -7.34
N LYS A 127 11.76 -12.56 -7.98
CA LYS A 127 12.04 -13.71 -8.83
C LYS A 127 11.34 -13.53 -10.17
N LEU A 128 12.12 -13.46 -11.25
CA LEU A 128 11.58 -13.52 -12.61
C LEU A 128 11.07 -14.94 -12.85
N ASP A 129 9.84 -15.04 -13.33
CA ASP A 129 9.24 -16.28 -13.81
C ASP A 129 8.69 -16.03 -15.21
N THR A 130 9.32 -16.63 -16.21
CA THR A 130 8.88 -16.51 -17.61
C THR A 130 7.84 -17.56 -17.98
N GLY A 131 7.56 -18.52 -17.10
CA GLY A 131 6.83 -19.73 -17.44
C GLY A 131 7.60 -20.66 -18.39
N SER A 132 7.09 -21.88 -18.54
CA SER A 132 7.60 -22.90 -19.47
C SER A 132 6.79 -23.01 -20.76
N ALA A 133 5.62 -22.37 -20.84
CA ALA A 133 4.69 -22.46 -21.96
C ALA A 133 4.11 -21.08 -22.32
N PRO A 134 3.75 -20.82 -23.59
CA PRO A 134 3.19 -19.54 -24.03
C PRO A 134 1.86 -19.14 -23.35
N SER A 135 1.12 -20.10 -22.78
CA SER A 135 -0.10 -19.85 -22.02
C SER A 135 0.15 -19.31 -20.61
N ILE A 136 1.37 -19.44 -20.10
CA ILE A 136 1.77 -18.99 -18.77
C ILE A 136 2.21 -17.52 -18.87
N ARG A 137 1.71 -16.70 -17.96
CA ARG A 137 2.07 -15.28 -17.90
C ARG A 137 3.51 -15.14 -17.43
N ASN A 138 4.35 -14.44 -18.19
CA ASN A 138 5.64 -14.01 -17.70
C ASN A 138 5.49 -12.85 -16.70
N GLY A 139 6.39 -12.76 -15.73
CA GLY A 139 6.38 -11.67 -14.76
C GLY A 139 7.33 -11.87 -13.59
N TYR A 140 7.08 -11.12 -12.53
CA TYR A 140 7.89 -11.12 -11.32
C TYR A 140 7.06 -11.49 -10.11
N ASN A 141 7.47 -12.53 -9.39
CA ASN A 141 7.09 -12.68 -7.99
C ASN A 141 7.93 -11.69 -7.19
N PHE A 142 7.31 -10.86 -6.36
CA PHE A 142 8.00 -9.92 -5.49
C PHE A 142 7.61 -10.18 -4.03
N SER A 143 8.53 -9.86 -3.12
CA SER A 143 8.28 -9.87 -1.69
C SER A 143 9.05 -8.72 -1.05
N PHE A 144 8.35 -7.87 -0.32
CA PHE A 144 8.91 -6.94 0.64
C PHE A 144 8.87 -7.63 2.00
N LYS A 145 10.03 -7.89 2.60
CA LYS A 145 10.13 -8.61 3.86
C LYS A 145 11.05 -7.87 4.83
N GLY A 146 10.64 -7.81 6.09
CA GLY A 146 11.41 -7.21 7.18
C GLY A 146 11.01 -7.82 8.52
N THR A 147 11.78 -7.48 9.55
CA THR A 147 11.44 -7.74 10.94
C THR A 147 11.36 -6.38 11.64
N SER A 148 10.37 -6.23 12.51
CA SER A 148 10.07 -4.99 13.21
C SER A 148 9.95 -5.25 14.71
N THR A 149 10.24 -4.23 15.52
CA THR A 149 10.02 -4.25 16.97
C THR A 149 8.57 -3.94 17.33
N GLU A 150 7.82 -3.39 16.39
CA GLU A 150 6.40 -3.05 16.49
C GLU A 150 5.57 -3.70 15.37
N PRO A 151 4.28 -4.02 15.61
CA PRO A 151 3.39 -4.48 14.56
C PRO A 151 3.09 -3.36 13.55
N ALA A 152 2.56 -3.74 12.38
CA ALA A 152 2.13 -2.81 11.35
C ALA A 152 0.92 -2.00 11.85
N LYS A 153 1.05 -0.68 11.81
CA LYS A 153 0.06 0.24 12.37
C LYS A 153 -1.05 0.50 11.37
N PHE A 154 -2.28 0.59 11.85
CA PHE A 154 -3.37 1.17 11.08
C PHE A 154 -3.10 2.65 10.86
N PHE A 155 -3.47 3.15 9.68
CA PHE A 155 -3.25 4.53 9.31
C PHE A 155 -4.55 5.18 8.83
N VAL A 156 -4.88 6.33 9.41
CA VAL A 156 -6.01 7.17 9.02
C VAL A 156 -5.53 8.60 8.82
N GLY A 157 -5.57 9.09 7.58
CA GLY A 157 -5.21 10.46 7.28
C GLY A 157 -4.70 10.65 5.86
N THR A 158 -3.77 11.59 5.68
CA THR A 158 -3.32 12.04 4.35
C THR A 158 -1.84 11.81 4.12
N PHE A 159 -1.49 11.53 2.86
CA PHE A 159 -0.11 11.37 2.41
C PHE A 159 0.00 11.82 0.94
N THR A 160 1.19 12.28 0.56
CA THR A 160 1.47 12.76 -0.81
C THR A 160 1.92 11.61 -1.70
N VAL A 161 1.27 11.46 -2.86
CA VAL A 161 1.57 10.40 -3.84
C VAL A 161 2.11 11.02 -5.13
N SER A 162 3.07 10.35 -5.76
CA SER A 162 3.61 10.75 -7.06
C SER A 162 2.53 10.73 -8.15
N GLU A 163 2.53 11.75 -9.01
CA GLU A 163 1.57 11.92 -10.12
C GLU A 163 1.58 10.76 -11.13
N GLU A 164 2.62 9.93 -11.12
CA GLU A 164 2.73 8.73 -11.96
C GLU A 164 1.91 7.55 -11.40
N GLY A 165 0.58 7.66 -11.51
CA GLY A 165 -0.23 6.47 -11.79
C GLY A 165 0.16 5.90 -13.17
N PRO A 166 -0.18 4.65 -13.50
CA PRO A 166 0.06 4.14 -14.85
C PRO A 166 -0.71 5.03 -15.84
N THR A 167 -0.01 5.94 -16.50
CA THR A 167 -0.55 6.57 -17.69
C THR A 167 -0.79 5.44 -18.69
N PRO A 168 -2.02 5.23 -19.18
CA PRO A 168 -2.23 4.30 -20.28
C PRO A 168 -1.28 4.73 -21.41
N THR A 169 -0.41 3.80 -21.81
CA THR A 169 0.64 3.95 -22.83
C THR A 169 0.30 5.03 -23.87
N PRO A 170 1.04 6.15 -23.93
CA PRO A 170 0.80 7.18 -24.92
C PRO A 170 1.23 6.68 -26.31
N GLY A 171 0.26 6.40 -27.15
CA GLY A 171 0.38 6.60 -28.59
C GLY A 171 0.20 8.07 -29.00
N ASN A 172 0.39 9.02 -28.08
CA ASN A 172 0.30 10.45 -28.40
C ASN A 172 1.16 11.27 -27.44
N THR A 173 2.23 11.87 -27.97
CA THR A 173 3.07 12.86 -27.32
C THR A 173 2.32 14.18 -27.19
N GLY A 174 1.80 14.47 -26.01
CA GLY A 174 1.26 15.78 -25.65
C GLY A 174 1.73 16.17 -24.26
N SER A 175 2.72 17.06 -24.21
CA SER A 175 3.12 17.77 -23.00
C SER A 175 1.96 18.64 -22.52
N GLY A 176 1.26 18.20 -21.49
CA GLY A 176 0.24 18.97 -20.81
C GLY A 176 -0.30 18.17 -19.64
N GLY A 177 -0.07 18.65 -18.42
CA GLY A 177 -0.64 18.11 -17.19
C GLY A 177 -2.16 18.15 -17.27
N GLY A 178 -2.75 17.08 -17.79
CA GLY A 178 -4.19 16.88 -17.84
C GLY A 178 -4.68 16.38 -16.48
N PRO A 179 -5.96 16.60 -16.19
CA PRO A 179 -6.52 16.15 -14.93
C PRO A 179 -6.57 14.61 -14.85
N VAL A 180 -6.35 14.08 -13.65
CA VAL A 180 -6.38 12.65 -13.36
C VAL A 180 -7.79 12.25 -12.95
N THR A 181 -8.41 11.32 -13.69
CA THR A 181 -9.70 10.73 -13.33
C THR A 181 -9.49 9.58 -12.34
N ILE A 182 -10.04 9.72 -11.15
CA ILE A 182 -10.04 8.68 -10.12
C ILE A 182 -11.29 7.83 -10.31
N LYS A 183 -11.11 6.51 -10.39
CA LYS A 183 -12.21 5.54 -10.52
C LYS A 183 -12.28 4.59 -9.33
N ASP A 184 -13.49 4.13 -9.02
CA ASP A 184 -13.71 3.04 -8.07
C ASP A 184 -13.36 1.67 -8.69
N VAL A 185 -13.48 0.61 -7.89
CA VAL A 185 -13.24 -0.77 -8.32
C VAL A 185 -14.20 -1.26 -9.41
N ASN A 186 -15.34 -0.60 -9.56
CA ASN A 186 -16.37 -0.88 -10.56
C ASN A 186 -16.19 -0.03 -11.84
N GLY A 187 -15.18 0.86 -11.88
CA GLY A 187 -14.89 1.74 -13.00
C GLY A 187 -15.69 3.05 -13.01
N ASN A 188 -16.48 3.35 -11.97
CA ASN A 188 -17.20 4.61 -11.82
C ASN A 188 -16.23 5.73 -11.45
N THR A 189 -16.45 6.93 -11.99
CA THR A 189 -15.59 8.08 -11.70
C THR A 189 -15.93 8.67 -10.34
N LEU A 190 -14.98 8.60 -9.40
CA LEU A 190 -15.09 9.20 -8.07
C LEU A 190 -14.75 10.69 -8.07
N GLY A 191 -13.91 11.13 -9.01
CA GLY A 191 -13.52 12.53 -9.13
C GLY A 191 -12.47 12.77 -10.21
N ILE A 192 -12.25 14.04 -10.51
CA ILE A 192 -11.24 14.51 -11.45
C ILE A 192 -10.34 15.49 -10.68
N VAL A 193 -9.08 15.14 -10.52
CA VAL A 193 -8.12 15.92 -9.74
C VAL A 193 -7.14 16.60 -10.70
N PRO A 194 -6.99 17.93 -10.66
CA PRO A 194 -5.94 18.61 -11.42
C PRO A 194 -4.56 18.08 -11.01
N ALA A 195 -3.61 18.06 -11.95
CA ALA A 195 -2.22 17.74 -11.63
C ALA A 195 -1.71 18.65 -10.48
N GLY A 196 -0.92 18.07 -9.57
CA GLY A 196 -0.37 18.75 -8.40
C GLY A 196 -1.34 19.02 -7.25
N SER A 197 -2.58 18.50 -7.30
CA SER A 197 -3.59 18.74 -6.26
C SER A 197 -3.69 17.58 -5.27
N THR A 198 -4.06 17.90 -4.02
CA THR A 198 -4.32 16.91 -2.97
C THR A 198 -5.69 16.27 -3.17
N PHE A 199 -5.75 14.95 -3.12
CA PHE A 199 -7.00 14.19 -3.10
C PHE A 199 -7.30 13.72 -1.68
N THR A 200 -8.42 14.15 -1.13
CA THR A 200 -8.95 13.65 0.14
C THR A 200 -9.98 12.60 -0.16
N LEU A 201 -9.77 11.38 0.33
CA LEU A 201 -10.84 10.38 0.33
C LEU A 201 -11.94 10.91 1.26
N PRO A 202 -13.19 11.11 0.79
CA PRO A 202 -14.27 11.42 1.71
C PRO A 202 -14.37 10.27 2.71
N ASP A 203 -14.61 10.58 3.98
CA ASP A 203 -15.03 9.60 4.97
C ASP A 203 -16.13 8.74 4.35
N ILE A 204 -15.80 7.50 3.99
CA ILE A 204 -16.82 6.55 3.58
C ILE A 204 -17.54 6.17 4.86
N TRP A 205 -18.73 6.76 5.00
CA TRP A 205 -19.77 6.50 5.96
C TRP A 205 -19.64 5.21 6.77
N LEU A 206 -19.21 5.34 8.02
CA LEU A 206 -19.93 4.71 9.14
C LEU A 206 -21.27 5.46 9.26
N THR A 207 -22.27 5.10 8.44
CA THR A 207 -23.66 5.38 8.80
C THR A 207 -24.17 4.16 9.55
N ILE A 208 -24.11 4.22 10.89
CA ILE A 208 -24.94 3.36 11.72
C ILE A 208 -26.36 3.91 11.56
N ASP A 209 -27.19 3.20 10.79
CA ASP A 209 -28.62 3.48 10.73
C ASP A 209 -29.25 2.85 11.98
N ASP A 210 -29.42 3.66 13.02
CA ASP A 210 -30.11 3.34 14.28
C ASP A 210 -31.63 3.14 14.05
N LYS A 211 -31.98 2.13 13.26
CA LYS A 211 -33.39 1.82 12.94
C LYS A 211 -33.74 0.35 13.00
N TYR A 212 -33.21 -0.39 13.97
CA TYR A 212 -33.89 -1.60 14.48
C TYR A 212 -33.65 -1.78 15.98
N LEU A 213 -34.26 -0.89 16.76
CA LEU A 213 -34.64 -1.16 18.15
C LEU A 213 -36.12 -0.78 18.32
N GLU A 214 -37.01 -1.71 17.97
CA GLU A 214 -38.33 -1.80 18.59
C GLU A 214 -38.54 -3.24 19.07
N ILE A 215 -38.48 -3.37 20.40
CA ILE A 215 -39.04 -4.38 21.33
C ILE A 215 -38.76 -5.86 21.05
#